data_AF-A0A971EUF2-F1
#
_entry.id   AF-A0A971EUF2-F1
#
_cell.length_a   1.000
_cell.length_b   1.000
_cell.length_c   1.000
_cell.angle_alpha   90.00
_cell.angle_beta   90.00
_cell.angle_gamma   90.00
#
_symmetry.space_group_name_H-M   'P 1'
#
loop_
_entity.id
_entity.type
_entity.pdbx_description
1 polymer ?
#
loop_
_entity_poly.entity_id
_entity_poly.type
_entity_poly.pdbx_seq_one_letter_code
_entity_poly.pdbx_strand_id
1 'polypeptide(L)'
;MMTAQETPTDNSAENTPKALEMPCVKCGIQRAGENARFYYGGEFEEDDQSELGKIVKRKRVYFRVMPSDAIPICDNCLKKYQYLRLIPSAFAGLFSAAALVVSAMRFYNTFPDWDPLYLPIMTFFLYGLIHMLFRVADLLNLPVLRDKMAIEMGKRRLGRRYRYFTQEEHRRFKIKK
;
A
#
# COMPACT_ATOMS: atom_id res chain seq x y z
N MET A 1 -21.77 48.49 42.22
CA MET A 1 -22.05 48.81 40.80
C MET A 1 -21.38 47.75 39.95
N MET A 2 -22.20 47.03 39.16
CA MET A 2 -21.95 46.40 37.84
C MET A 2 -20.55 45.79 37.55
N THR A 3 -20.43 44.45 37.61
CA THR A 3 -20.46 43.46 36.50
C THR A 3 -19.15 43.32 35.73
N ALA A 4 -18.56 42.13 35.78
CA ALA A 4 -18.22 41.34 34.59
C ALA A 4 -17.92 39.91 35.03
N GLN A 5 -18.68 38.98 34.48
CA GLN A 5 -18.64 37.54 34.69
C GLN A 5 -17.78 36.99 33.56
N GLU A 6 -16.61 36.45 33.85
CA GLU A 6 -15.80 35.73 32.86
C GLU A 6 -15.71 34.27 33.29
N THR A 7 -16.62 33.48 32.74
CA THR A 7 -16.51 32.03 32.65
C THR A 7 -15.31 31.68 31.76
N PRO A 8 -14.31 30.92 32.22
CA PRO A 8 -13.38 30.27 31.30
C PRO A 8 -14.15 29.14 30.61
N THR A 9 -14.46 29.40 29.34
CA THR A 9 -14.99 28.44 28.37
C THR A 9 -14.08 27.22 28.27
N ASP A 10 -14.73 26.05 28.26
CA ASP A 10 -14.18 24.75 27.89
C ASP A 10 -13.29 24.85 26.65
N ASN A 11 -11.98 24.71 26.88
CA ASN A 11 -11.03 24.53 25.80
C ASN A 11 -11.07 23.07 25.35
N SER A 12 -11.53 22.92 24.11
CA SER A 12 -11.08 21.87 23.19
C SER A 12 -11.77 20.51 23.32
N ALA A 13 -13.10 20.52 23.21
CA ALA A 13 -13.72 19.53 22.36
C ALA A 13 -13.16 19.66 20.93
N GLU A 14 -12.92 18.50 20.31
CA GLU A 14 -13.06 18.31 18.86
C GLU A 14 -11.86 18.65 17.95
N ASN A 15 -10.69 18.05 18.23
CA ASN A 15 -9.72 17.68 17.19
C ASN A 15 -10.08 16.31 16.56
N THR A 16 -11.30 16.17 16.07
CA THR A 16 -11.65 15.14 15.08
C THR A 16 -11.54 15.82 13.71
N PRO A 17 -10.59 15.43 12.84
CA PRO A 17 -10.48 16.05 11.53
C PRO A 17 -11.79 15.85 10.79
N LYS A 18 -12.48 16.96 10.49
CA LYS A 18 -13.70 17.01 9.67
C LYS A 18 -13.61 15.98 8.57
N ALA A 19 -14.52 14.99 8.61
CA ALA A 19 -14.76 14.09 7.50
C ALA A 19 -14.93 14.95 6.25
N LEU A 20 -13.96 14.86 5.34
CA LEU A 20 -13.89 15.73 4.17
C LEU A 20 -15.18 15.59 3.34
N GLU A 21 -15.87 16.70 3.12
CA GLU A 21 -16.96 16.86 2.15
C GLU A 21 -16.47 16.79 0.68
N MET A 22 -15.32 16.16 0.43
CA MET A 22 -14.78 16.02 -0.93
C MET A 22 -15.31 14.72 -1.57
N PRO A 23 -15.77 14.77 -2.83
CA PRO A 23 -16.23 13.58 -3.53
C PRO A 23 -15.07 12.58 -3.70
N CYS A 24 -15.37 11.30 -3.49
CA CYS A 24 -14.38 10.24 -3.68
C CYS A 24 -13.84 10.25 -5.12
N VAL A 25 -12.52 10.24 -5.30
CA VAL A 25 -11.90 10.29 -6.64
C VAL A 25 -12.28 9.10 -7.52
N LYS A 26 -12.66 7.95 -6.94
CA LYS A 26 -13.03 6.75 -7.69
C LYS A 26 -14.49 6.71 -8.13
N CYS A 27 -15.43 7.11 -7.27
CA CYS A 27 -16.86 7.00 -7.56
C CYS A 27 -17.58 8.34 -7.73
N GLY A 28 -16.93 9.47 -7.43
CA GLY A 28 -17.53 10.81 -7.51
C GLY A 28 -18.56 11.12 -6.42
N ILE A 29 -18.92 10.16 -5.57
CA ILE A 29 -19.95 10.32 -4.55
C ILE A 29 -19.31 10.82 -3.26
N GLN A 30 -19.92 11.82 -2.61
CA GLN A 30 -19.58 12.26 -1.26
C GLN A 30 -20.03 11.22 -0.24
N ARG A 31 -19.07 10.64 0.48
CA ARG A 31 -19.28 9.63 1.52
C ARG A 31 -18.15 9.74 2.54
N ALA A 32 -18.36 9.17 3.73
CA ALA A 32 -17.30 8.99 4.70
C ALA A 32 -16.07 8.31 4.06
N GLY A 33 -14.91 8.86 4.37
CA GLY A 33 -13.62 8.46 3.85
C GLY A 33 -12.51 9.33 4.40
N GLU A 34 -11.28 8.95 4.09
CA GLU A 34 -10.10 9.69 4.50
C GLU A 34 -9.19 9.95 3.29
N ASN A 35 -8.27 10.88 3.49
CA ASN A 35 -7.27 11.23 2.51
C ASN A 35 -6.14 10.22 2.48
N ALA A 36 -5.87 9.69 1.30
CA ALA A 36 -4.68 8.91 1.03
C ALA A 36 -3.57 9.79 0.46
N ARG A 37 -2.31 9.44 0.72
CA ARG A 37 -1.15 10.05 0.07
C ARG A 37 -0.14 8.96 -0.25
N PHE A 38 0.54 9.05 -1.37
CA PHE A 38 1.62 8.13 -1.73
C PHE A 38 2.87 8.91 -2.13
N TYR A 39 4.00 8.21 -2.22
CA TYR A 39 5.23 8.78 -2.73
C TYR A 39 5.53 8.21 -4.11
N TYR A 40 6.10 9.01 -4.99
CA TYR A 40 6.57 8.55 -6.28
C TYR A 40 7.95 9.15 -6.58
N GLY A 41 8.80 8.36 -7.22
CA GLY A 41 10.13 8.79 -7.65
C GLY A 41 10.44 8.22 -9.02
N GLY A 42 11.08 9.00 -9.85
CA GLY A 42 11.52 8.61 -11.19
C GLY A 42 12.90 9.18 -11.48
N GLU A 43 13.51 8.72 -12.56
CA GLU A 43 14.67 9.40 -13.12
C GLU A 43 14.19 10.74 -13.69
N PHE A 44 14.63 11.83 -13.08
CA PHE A 44 14.43 13.16 -13.64
C PHE A 44 15.71 13.53 -14.39
N GLU A 45 15.58 13.76 -15.70
CA GLU A 45 16.55 14.56 -16.44
C GLU A 45 16.19 16.02 -16.13
N GLU A 46 16.95 16.66 -15.24
CA GLU A 46 16.96 18.12 -15.19
C GLU A 46 17.78 18.60 -16.38
N ASP A 47 17.12 19.30 -17.32
CA ASP A 47 17.85 20.16 -18.24
C ASP A 47 18.45 21.28 -17.39
N ASP A 48 19.75 21.17 -17.10
CA ASP A 48 20.53 22.24 -16.49
C ASP A 48 20.48 23.46 -17.44
N GLN A 49 19.46 24.31 -17.31
CA GLN A 49 19.49 25.69 -17.78
C GLN A 49 20.39 26.49 -16.83
N SER A 50 21.69 26.18 -16.84
CA SER A 50 22.67 27.05 -16.19
C SER A 50 22.86 28.28 -17.07
N GLU A 51 22.47 29.44 -16.55
CA GLU A 51 22.56 30.79 -17.15
C GLU A 51 23.98 31.24 -17.59
N LEU A 52 25.00 30.37 -17.60
CA LEU A 52 26.37 30.73 -17.98
C LEU A 52 27.04 29.64 -18.82
N GLY A 53 26.80 29.68 -20.13
CA GLY A 53 27.84 29.57 -21.17
C GLY A 53 28.73 28.33 -21.30
N LYS A 54 28.58 27.25 -20.52
CA LYS A 54 29.33 26.00 -20.75
C LYS A 54 28.45 24.77 -20.52
N ILE A 55 27.93 24.23 -21.61
CA ILE A 55 27.17 22.98 -21.65
C ILE A 55 28.13 21.82 -21.35
N VAL A 56 28.21 21.41 -20.08
CA VAL A 56 28.79 20.12 -19.69
C VAL A 56 27.66 19.10 -19.72
N LYS A 57 27.55 18.34 -20.80
CA LYS A 57 26.59 17.22 -20.92
C LYS A 57 26.99 16.05 -19.99
N ARG A 58 26.90 16.24 -18.68
CA ARG A 58 26.91 15.12 -17.72
C ARG A 58 25.46 14.92 -17.26
N LYS A 59 24.78 13.96 -17.87
CA LYS A 59 23.48 13.48 -17.41
C LYS A 59 23.64 13.00 -15.97
N ARG A 60 23.20 13.79 -14.98
CA ARG A 60 23.12 13.36 -13.59
C ARG A 60 21.71 12.83 -13.37
N VAL A 61 21.60 11.52 -13.12
CA VAL A 61 20.33 10.89 -12.78
C VAL A 61 20.07 11.16 -11.30
N TYR A 62 19.09 12.01 -10.98
CA TYR A 62 18.66 12.23 -9.61
C TYR A 62 17.41 11.38 -9.30
N PHE A 63 17.46 10.63 -8.19
CA PHE A 63 16.29 9.96 -7.63
C PHE A 63 15.62 10.87 -6.61
N ARG A 64 14.70 11.74 -7.07
CA ARG A 64 13.88 12.55 -6.16
C ARG A 64 12.56 11.86 -5.89
N VAL A 65 12.32 11.52 -4.63
CA VAL A 65 11.02 11.00 -4.17
C VAL A 65 10.14 12.19 -3.80
N MET A 66 9.01 12.34 -4.50
CA MET A 66 8.03 13.40 -4.28
C MET A 66 6.75 12.82 -3.63
N PRO A 67 6.13 13.54 -2.69
CA PRO A 67 4.81 13.18 -2.18
C PRO A 67 3.73 13.52 -3.22
N SER A 68 2.66 12.73 -3.26
CA SER A 68 1.44 13.06 -3.99
C SER A 68 0.57 14.03 -3.21
N ASP A 69 -0.32 14.73 -3.92
CA ASP A 69 -1.44 15.43 -3.31
C ASP A 69 -2.34 14.47 -2.54
N ALA A 70 -3.14 15.02 -1.62
CA ALA A 70 -4.14 14.26 -0.87
C ALA A 70 -5.27 13.78 -1.80
N ILE A 71 -5.52 12.47 -1.83
CA ILE A 71 -6.55 11.85 -2.67
C ILE A 71 -7.67 11.35 -1.77
N PRO A 72 -8.88 11.95 -1.83
CA PRO A 72 -10.01 11.50 -1.03
C PRO A 72 -10.55 10.17 -1.56
N ILE A 73 -10.57 9.15 -0.69
CA ILE A 73 -11.06 7.80 -1.00
C ILE A 73 -12.13 7.41 0.02
N CYS A 74 -13.35 7.10 -0.45
CA CYS A 74 -14.41 6.63 0.44
C CYS A 74 -14.23 5.17 0.86
N ASP A 75 -14.75 4.84 2.04
CA ASP A 75 -14.56 3.51 2.64
C ASP A 75 -15.25 2.40 1.86
N ASN A 76 -16.36 2.70 1.18
CA ASN A 76 -17.02 1.71 0.33
C ASN A 76 -16.15 1.29 -0.87
N CYS A 77 -15.48 2.26 -1.50
CA CYS A 77 -14.56 1.96 -2.59
C CYS A 77 -13.31 1.22 -2.09
N LEU A 78 -12.86 1.54 -0.88
CA LEU A 78 -11.77 0.84 -0.21
C LEU A 78 -12.15 -0.62 0.10
N LYS A 79 -13.33 -0.87 0.68
CA LYS A 79 -13.84 -2.23 0.96
C LYS A 79 -13.97 -3.05 -0.32
N LYS A 80 -14.59 -2.50 -1.38
CA LYS A 80 -14.67 -3.20 -2.68
C LYS A 80 -13.29 -3.57 -3.22
N TYR A 81 -12.32 -2.67 -3.08
CA TYR A 81 -10.95 -2.91 -3.49
C TYR A 81 -10.27 -3.99 -2.64
N GLN A 82 -10.51 -3.98 -1.33
CA GLN A 82 -10.06 -5.00 -0.40
C GLN A 82 -10.56 -6.39 -0.82
N TYR A 83 -11.87 -6.55 -1.01
CA TYR A 83 -12.46 -7.83 -1.39
C TYR A 83 -11.90 -8.35 -2.71
N LEU A 84 -11.79 -7.50 -3.73
CA LEU A 84 -11.25 -7.89 -5.04
C LEU A 84 -9.81 -8.41 -4.97
N ARG A 85 -8.99 -7.91 -4.03
CA ARG A 85 -7.60 -8.36 -3.86
C ARG A 85 -7.45 -9.50 -2.86
N LEU A 86 -8.33 -9.54 -1.85
CA LEU A 86 -8.33 -10.55 -0.80
C LEU A 86 -8.77 -11.91 -1.34
N ILE A 87 -9.82 -11.95 -2.16
CA ILE A 87 -10.45 -13.19 -2.64
C ILE A 87 -9.43 -14.10 -3.36
N PRO A 88 -8.70 -13.64 -4.40
CA PRO A 88 -7.73 -14.52 -5.09
C PRO A 88 -6.60 -14.99 -4.17
N SER A 89 -6.15 -14.12 -3.25
CA SER A 89 -5.07 -14.43 -2.30
C SER A 89 -5.52 -15.48 -1.28
N ALA A 90 -6.75 -15.37 -0.79
CA ALA A 90 -7.35 -16.32 0.13
C ALA A 90 -7.57 -17.69 -0.53
N PHE A 91 -8.09 -17.73 -1.76
CA PHE A 91 -8.24 -18.97 -2.52
C PHE A 91 -6.90 -19.66 -2.78
N ALA A 92 -5.87 -18.91 -3.17
CA ALA A 92 -4.53 -19.46 -3.37
C ALA A 92 -3.91 -19.98 -2.06
N GLY A 93 -4.14 -19.30 -0.94
CA GLY A 93 -3.73 -19.76 0.38
C GLY A 93 -4.42 -21.07 0.78
N LEU A 94 -5.75 -21.16 0.61
CA LEU A 94 -6.53 -22.38 0.87
C LEU A 94 -6.06 -23.54 -0.01
N PHE A 95 -5.81 -23.29 -1.29
CA PHE A 95 -5.26 -24.30 -2.20
C PHE A 95 -3.88 -24.79 -1.74
N SER A 96 -2.99 -23.87 -1.35
CA SER A 96 -1.66 -24.21 -0.85
C SER A 96 -1.72 -25.03 0.44
N ALA A 97 -2.63 -24.69 1.36
CA ALA A 97 -2.87 -25.46 2.58
C ALA A 97 -3.41 -26.86 2.29
N ALA A 98 -4.40 -26.98 1.39
CA ALA A 98 -4.95 -28.27 1.00
C ALA A 98 -3.87 -29.16 0.33
N ALA A 99 -3.08 -28.59 -0.58
CA ALA A 99 -2.00 -29.30 -1.24
C ALA A 99 -0.92 -29.76 -0.24
N LEU A 100 -0.56 -28.91 0.73
CA LEU A 100 0.36 -29.27 1.81
C LEU A 100 -0.15 -30.48 2.60
N VAL A 101 -1.43 -30.46 3.02
CA VAL A 101 -2.04 -31.56 3.79
C VAL A 101 -2.06 -32.85 2.98
N VAL A 102 -2.43 -32.79 1.70
CA VAL A 102 -2.44 -33.96 0.82
C VAL A 102 -1.02 -34.52 0.62
N SER A 103 -0.04 -33.66 0.37
CA SER A 103 1.36 -34.09 0.24
C SER A 103 1.91 -34.68 1.55
N ALA A 104 1.56 -34.12 2.70
CA ALA A 104 1.95 -34.63 4.01
C ALA A 104 1.35 -36.02 4.28
N MET A 105 0.06 -36.21 4.00
CA MET A 105 -0.60 -37.51 4.13
C MET A 105 0.01 -38.56 3.19
N ARG A 106 0.35 -38.18 1.95
CA ARG A 106 1.03 -39.07 1.01
C ARG A 106 2.42 -39.47 1.52
N PHE A 107 3.22 -38.51 1.95
CA PHE A 107 4.54 -38.75 2.52
C PHE A 107 4.49 -39.68 3.75
N TYR A 108 3.52 -39.47 4.64
CA TYR A 108 3.34 -40.35 5.81
C TYR A 108 3.02 -41.78 5.40
N ASN A 109 2.19 -41.98 4.38
CA ASN A 109 1.81 -43.30 3.90
C ASN A 109 2.89 -44.01 3.07
N THR A 110 3.79 -43.27 2.43
CA THR A 110 4.93 -43.81 1.66
C THR A 110 6.27 -43.75 2.42
N PHE A 111 6.23 -43.45 3.72
CA PHE A 111 7.41 -43.37 4.57
C PHE A 111 8.30 -44.63 4.59
N PRO A 112 7.85 -45.87 4.27
CA PRO A 112 8.76 -47.00 4.16
C PRO A 112 9.72 -46.88 2.95
N ASP A 113 9.27 -46.26 1.86
CA ASP A 113 9.99 -46.19 0.57
C ASP A 113 10.67 -44.83 0.31
N TRP A 114 10.50 -43.86 1.22
CA TRP A 114 11.07 -42.50 1.20
C TRP A 114 11.29 -41.93 -0.21
N ASP A 115 10.19 -41.64 -0.91
CA ASP A 115 10.30 -40.90 -2.17
C ASP A 115 10.77 -39.47 -1.88
N PRO A 116 12.00 -39.09 -2.30
CA PRO A 116 12.59 -37.79 -1.99
C PRO A 116 11.83 -36.62 -2.64
N LEU A 117 10.88 -36.88 -3.54
CA LEU A 117 10.09 -35.87 -4.22
C LEU A 117 9.10 -35.15 -3.29
N TYR A 118 8.61 -35.79 -2.22
CA TYR A 118 7.55 -35.20 -1.39
C TYR A 118 8.03 -34.06 -0.50
N LEU A 119 9.27 -34.11 0.01
CA LEU A 119 9.88 -33.05 0.82
C LEU A 119 9.95 -31.70 0.09
N PRO A 120 10.54 -31.59 -1.12
CA PRO A 120 10.56 -30.34 -1.86
C PRO A 120 9.15 -29.85 -2.22
N ILE A 121 8.22 -30.76 -2.57
CA ILE A 121 6.82 -30.40 -2.83
C ILE A 121 6.16 -29.79 -1.60
N MET A 122 6.32 -30.40 -0.42
CA MET A 122 5.80 -29.87 0.84
C MET A 122 6.39 -28.50 1.17
N THR A 123 7.72 -28.33 1.04
CA THR A 123 8.36 -27.03 1.30
C THR A 123 7.87 -25.94 0.34
N PHE A 124 7.62 -26.27 -0.93
CA PHE A 124 7.08 -25.34 -1.92
C PHE A 124 5.68 -24.85 -1.51
N PHE A 125 4.78 -25.78 -1.15
CA PHE A 125 3.43 -25.41 -0.72
C PHE A 125 3.41 -24.68 0.63
N LEU A 126 4.32 -25.03 1.55
CA LEU A 126 4.48 -24.33 2.82
C LEU A 126 4.94 -22.88 2.60
N TYR A 127 5.94 -22.68 1.74
CA TYR A 127 6.40 -21.35 1.36
C TYR A 127 5.27 -20.55 0.68
N GLY A 128 4.53 -21.17 -0.24
CA GLY A 128 3.37 -20.57 -0.89
C GLY A 128 2.31 -20.12 0.11
N LEU A 129 1.99 -20.97 1.10
CA LEU A 129 1.05 -20.67 2.17
C LEU A 129 1.50 -19.47 3.00
N ILE A 130 2.76 -19.48 3.48
CA ILE A 130 3.33 -18.39 4.28
C ILE A 130 3.29 -17.08 3.50
N HIS A 131 3.71 -17.10 2.23
CA HIS A 131 3.71 -15.91 1.39
C HIS A 131 2.29 -15.36 1.16
N MET A 132 1.28 -16.23 0.98
CA MET A 132 -0.11 -15.79 0.86
C MET A 132 -0.66 -15.23 2.18
N LEU A 133 -0.29 -15.78 3.33
CA LEU A 133 -0.66 -15.24 4.64
C LEU A 133 -0.11 -13.82 4.83
N PHE A 134 1.16 -13.58 4.49
CA PHE A 134 1.74 -12.24 4.51
C PHE A 134 1.01 -11.28 3.58
N ARG A 135 0.68 -11.70 2.35
CA ARG A 135 -0.10 -10.87 1.42
C ARG A 135 -1.49 -10.53 1.97
N VAL A 136 -2.16 -11.48 2.60
CA VAL A 136 -3.48 -11.27 3.20
C VAL A 136 -3.38 -10.30 4.38
N ALA A 137 -2.39 -10.44 5.25
CA ALA A 137 -2.15 -9.51 6.35
C ALA A 137 -1.93 -8.07 5.85
N ASP A 138 -1.12 -7.89 4.80
CA ASP A 138 -0.90 -6.59 4.17
C ASP A 138 -2.17 -6.01 3.52
N LEU A 139 -3.09 -6.85 3.06
CA LEU A 139 -4.37 -6.42 2.47
C LEU A 139 -5.43 -6.08 3.53
N LEU A 140 -5.30 -6.62 4.73
CA LEU A 140 -6.15 -6.26 5.88
C LEU A 140 -5.73 -4.93 6.51
N ASN A 141 -4.50 -4.47 6.27
CA ASN A 141 -4.01 -3.20 6.74
C ASN A 141 -4.62 -2.02 5.93
N LEU A 142 -5.68 -1.41 6.49
CA LEU A 142 -6.48 -0.34 5.86
C LEU A 142 -5.65 0.84 5.31
N PRO A 143 -4.71 1.46 6.06
CA PRO A 143 -3.91 2.59 5.55
C PRO A 143 -3.05 2.20 4.34
N VAL A 144 -2.37 1.04 4.39
CA VAL A 144 -1.55 0.54 3.28
C VAL A 144 -2.40 0.25 2.05
N LEU A 145 -3.59 -0.32 2.26
CA LEU A 145 -4.53 -0.60 1.18
C LEU A 145 -5.05 0.69 0.53
N ARG A 146 -5.33 1.72 1.33
CA ARG A 146 -5.79 3.03 0.85
C ARG A 146 -4.70 3.73 0.04
N ASP A 147 -3.44 3.65 0.48
CA ASP A 147 -2.28 4.12 -0.30
C ASP A 147 -2.12 3.36 -1.62
N LYS A 148 -2.22 2.02 -1.61
CA LYS A 148 -2.15 1.20 -2.83
C LYS A 148 -3.24 1.57 -3.85
N MET A 149 -4.44 1.85 -3.35
CA MET A 149 -5.55 2.33 -4.18
C MET A 149 -5.28 3.73 -4.73
N ALA A 150 -4.73 4.64 -3.92
CA ALA A 150 -4.32 5.97 -4.35
C ALA A 150 -3.23 5.93 -5.43
N ILE A 151 -2.24 5.04 -5.28
CA ILE A 151 -1.20 4.77 -6.30
C ILE A 151 -1.84 4.32 -7.61
N GLU A 152 -2.85 3.45 -7.57
CA GLU A 152 -3.50 2.96 -8.78
C GLU A 152 -4.24 4.08 -9.53
N MET A 153 -4.87 5.01 -8.79
CA MET A 153 -5.48 6.20 -9.37
C MET A 153 -4.43 7.20 -9.88
N GLY A 154 -3.35 7.40 -9.12
CA GLY A 154 -2.23 8.27 -9.47
C GLY A 154 -1.45 7.78 -10.69
N LYS A 155 -1.28 6.47 -10.87
CA LYS A 155 -0.63 5.86 -12.04
C LYS A 155 -1.29 6.24 -13.36
N ARG A 156 -2.62 6.36 -13.37
CA ARG A 156 -3.36 6.79 -14.56
C ARG A 156 -3.10 8.25 -14.93
N ARG A 157 -2.83 9.10 -13.93
CA ARG A 157 -2.58 10.54 -14.11
C ARG A 157 -1.11 10.86 -14.37
N LEU A 158 -0.21 10.31 -13.57
CA LEU A 158 1.23 10.61 -13.58
C LEU A 158 2.01 9.79 -14.63
N GLY A 159 1.48 8.64 -15.05
CA GLY A 159 2.11 7.79 -16.06
C GLY A 159 3.09 6.75 -15.50
N ARG A 160 3.39 5.71 -16.29
CA ARG A 160 4.10 4.49 -15.82
C ARG A 160 5.61 4.64 -15.59
N ARG A 161 6.19 5.81 -15.86
CA ARG A 161 7.65 6.06 -15.77
C ARG A 161 8.14 6.17 -14.32
N TYR A 162 7.23 6.38 -13.36
CA TYR A 162 7.56 6.54 -11.96
C TYR A 162 7.49 5.21 -11.20
N ARG A 163 8.38 5.05 -10.23
CA ARG A 163 8.24 4.07 -9.16
C ARG A 163 7.39 4.67 -8.06
N TYR A 164 6.44 3.89 -7.56
CA TYR A 164 5.48 4.32 -6.55
C TYR A 164 5.72 3.57 -5.25
N PHE A 165 5.52 4.27 -4.14
CA PHE A 165 5.74 3.76 -2.80
C PHE A 165 4.57 4.15 -1.91
N THR A 166 4.12 3.23 -1.06
CA THR A 166 3.21 3.56 0.05
C THR A 166 3.95 4.39 1.09
N GLN A 167 3.22 5.03 2.02
CA GLN A 167 3.86 5.80 3.09
C GLN A 167 4.76 4.92 3.96
N GLU A 168 4.30 3.70 4.24
CA GLU A 168 5.04 2.74 5.05
C GLU A 168 6.30 2.24 4.34
N GLU A 169 6.22 1.94 3.04
CA GLU A 169 7.38 1.56 2.22
C GLU A 169 8.43 2.68 2.17
N HIS A 170 7.99 3.92 1.98
CA HIS A 170 8.88 5.07 1.99
C HIS A 170 9.53 5.29 3.37
N ARG A 171 8.79 5.07 4.46
CA ARG A 171 9.34 5.14 5.82
C ARG A 171 10.45 4.11 6.03
N ARG A 172 10.27 2.87 5.55
CA ARG A 172 11.29 1.82 5.60
C ARG A 172 12.51 2.16 4.73
N PHE A 173 12.31 2.83 3.59
CA PHE A 173 13.41 3.26 2.71
C PHE A 173 14.29 4.34 3.35
N LYS A 174 13.71 5.27 4.13
CA LYS A 174 14.45 6.34 4.82
C LYS A 174 15.33 5.84 5.97
N ILE A 175 14.96 4.75 6.63
CA ILE A 175 15.69 4.24 7.81
C ILE A 175 17.00 3.52 7.41
N LYS A 176 17.17 3.17 6.12
CA LYS A 176 18.37 2.47 5.60
C LYS A 176 19.44 3.41 5.02
N LYS A 177 19.39 4.71 5.33
CA LYS A 177 20.47 5.66 5.03
C LYS A 177 21.24 5.98 6.30
#